data_AF-K9MP41-F1
#
_entry.id   AF-K9MP41-F1
#
_cell.length_a   1.000
_cell.length_b   1.000
_cell.length_c   1.000
_cell.angle_alpha   90.00
_cell.angle_beta   90.00
_cell.angle_gamma   90.00
#
_symmetry.space_group_name_H-M   'P 1'
#
loop_
_entity.id
_entity.type
_entity.pdbx_description
1 polymer ?
#
loop_
_entity_poly.entity_id
_entity_poly.type
_entity_poly.pdbx_seq_one_letter_code
_entity_poly.pdbx_strand_id
1 'polypeptide(L)'
;IAYTAGPGMGAPLAVGALSARTLALLWNKPLVPVNHCIAHIEMGRLVTGCSNPTVLYVSGGNTQVIGYSEGRYRILGETLDMAIGNCIDRVARLLHLPNDPAPGFQVEQMALK
;
A
#
# COMPACT_ATOMS: atom_id res chain seq x y z
N ILE A 1 13.36 -7.61 13.53
CA ILE A 1 12.93 -7.80 12.13
C ILE A 1 11.47 -7.42 12.04
N ALA A 2 11.11 -6.47 11.19
CA ALA A 2 9.73 -6.06 10.97
C ALA A 2 9.23 -6.63 9.63
N TYR A 3 7.95 -6.96 9.53
CA TYR A 3 7.36 -7.46 8.28
C TYR A 3 5.91 -6.99 8.13
N THR A 4 5.44 -6.92 6.88
CA THR A 4 4.05 -6.60 6.58
C THR A 4 3.16 -7.79 6.94
N ALA A 5 2.34 -7.62 7.99
CA ALA A 5 1.36 -8.62 8.42
C ALA A 5 0.05 -8.55 7.62
N GLY A 6 -0.22 -7.40 7.00
CA GLY A 6 -1.40 -7.16 6.16
C GLY A 6 -1.94 -5.73 6.32
N PRO A 7 -3.02 -5.36 5.60
CA PRO A 7 -3.72 -6.18 4.61
C PRO A 7 -2.91 -6.40 3.32
N GLY A 8 -3.34 -7.35 2.48
CA GLY A 8 -2.67 -7.68 1.22
C GLY A 8 -3.04 -9.07 0.71
N MET A 9 -2.45 -9.48 -0.42
CA MET A 9 -2.70 -10.81 -0.99
C MET A 9 -2.11 -11.90 -0.10
N GLY A 10 -2.89 -12.96 0.17
CA GLY A 10 -2.51 -14.02 1.11
C GLY A 10 -1.20 -14.73 0.76
N ALA A 11 -0.99 -15.11 -0.51
CA ALA A 11 0.21 -15.84 -0.92
C ALA A 11 1.51 -15.03 -0.73
N PRO A 12 1.65 -13.78 -1.24
CA PRO A 12 2.80 -12.94 -0.94
C PRO A 12 3.01 -12.65 0.55
N LEU A 13 1.93 -12.42 1.31
CA LEU A 13 2.04 -12.18 2.76
C LEU A 13 2.59 -13.41 3.49
N ALA A 14 2.15 -14.62 3.11
CA ALA A 14 2.66 -15.86 3.69
C ALA A 14 4.16 -16.03 3.43
N VAL A 15 4.62 -15.73 2.21
CA VAL A 15 6.06 -15.76 1.86
C VAL A 15 6.84 -14.73 2.70
N GLY A 16 6.35 -13.49 2.79
CA GLY A 16 7.00 -12.44 3.59
C GLY A 16 7.09 -12.79 5.08
N ALA A 17 6.00 -13.32 5.66
CA ALA A 17 5.95 -13.75 7.05
C ALA A 17 6.90 -14.91 7.33
N LEU A 18 6.95 -15.91 6.44
CA LEU A 18 7.87 -17.05 6.57
C LEU A 18 9.32 -16.60 6.52
N SER A 19 9.68 -15.78 5.52
CA SER A 19 11.03 -15.23 5.38
C SER A 19 11.43 -14.43 6.62
N ALA A 20 10.60 -13.48 7.07
CA ALA A 20 10.90 -12.65 8.23
C ALA A 20 11.06 -13.47 9.52
N ARG A 21 10.21 -14.48 9.73
CA ARG A 21 10.30 -15.39 10.88
C ARG A 21 11.57 -16.21 10.87
N THR A 22 11.96 -16.77 9.72
CA THR A 22 13.20 -17.53 9.57
C THR A 22 14.42 -16.67 9.94
N LEU A 23 14.48 -15.44 9.43
CA LEU A 23 15.56 -14.51 9.76
C LEU A 23 15.55 -14.14 11.26
N ALA A 24 14.37 -13.94 11.86
CA ALA A 24 14.27 -13.55 13.26
C ALA A 24 14.78 -14.66 14.20
N LEU A 25 14.45 -15.91 13.88
CA LEU A 25 14.96 -17.09 14.58
C LEU A 25 16.47 -17.26 14.37
N LEU A 26 16.95 -17.13 13.13
CA LEU A 26 18.38 -17.31 12.80
C LEU A 26 19.29 -16.33 13.56
N TRP A 27 18.88 -15.07 13.67
CA TRP A 27 19.65 -14.03 14.35
C TRP A 27 19.26 -13.76 15.80
N ASN A 28 18.33 -14.55 16.36
CA ASN A 28 17.78 -14.34 17.69
C ASN A 28 17.36 -12.87 17.94
N LYS A 29 16.58 -12.32 16.99
CA LYS A 29 16.06 -10.95 17.05
C LYS A 29 14.54 -10.96 17.18
N PRO A 30 13.93 -9.94 17.83
CA PRO A 30 12.47 -9.85 17.92
C PRO A 30 11.85 -9.73 16.53
N LEU A 31 10.69 -10.38 16.34
CA LEU A 31 9.86 -10.28 15.15
C LEU A 31 8.68 -9.35 15.43
N VAL A 32 8.47 -8.34 14.58
CA VAL A 32 7.44 -7.31 14.76
C VAL A 32 6.49 -7.33 13.56
N PRO A 33 5.20 -7.67 13.75
CA PRO A 33 4.19 -7.53 12.70
C PRO A 33 3.81 -6.06 12.49
N VAL A 34 3.71 -5.63 11.24
CA VAL A 34 3.39 -4.25 10.87
C VAL A 34 2.16 -4.20 9.96
N ASN A 35 1.25 -3.26 10.23
CA ASN A 35 0.12 -2.99 9.35
C ASN A 35 0.59 -2.20 8.12
N HIS A 36 0.26 -2.69 6.92
CA HIS A 36 0.68 -2.14 5.64
C HIS A 36 0.24 -0.68 5.45
N CYS A 37 -1.04 -0.38 5.69
CA CYS A 37 -1.59 0.96 5.49
C CYS A 37 -0.99 1.97 6.48
N ILE A 38 -0.85 1.58 7.75
CA ILE A 38 -0.25 2.44 8.78
C ILE A 38 1.23 2.69 8.47
N ALA A 39 1.96 1.70 7.96
CA ALA A 39 3.36 1.89 7.55
C ALA A 39 3.52 2.98 6.49
N HIS A 40 2.61 3.05 5.50
CA HIS A 40 2.60 4.13 4.52
C HIS A 40 2.42 5.51 5.18
N ILE A 41 1.48 5.62 6.13
CA ILE A 41 1.20 6.88 6.83
C ILE A 41 2.39 7.30 7.69
N GLU A 42 2.91 6.40 8.53
CA GLU A 42 4.01 6.71 9.45
C GLU A 42 5.32 7.03 8.71
N MET A 43 5.61 6.32 7.62
CA MET A 43 6.75 6.66 6.77
C MET A 43 6.56 8.05 6.15
N GLY A 44 5.35 8.36 5.68
CA GLY A 44 4.98 9.68 5.15
C GLY A 44 5.18 10.79 6.18
N ARG A 45 4.70 10.61 7.40
CA ARG A 45 4.91 11.55 8.52
C ARG A 45 6.39 11.77 8.80
N LEU A 46 7.18 10.69 8.82
CA LEU A 46 8.62 10.75 9.08
C LEU A 46 9.37 11.56 8.01
N VAL A 47 9.10 11.32 6.72
CA VAL A 47 9.84 11.99 5.63
C VAL A 47 9.37 13.43 5.38
N THR A 48 8.09 13.73 5.64
CA THR A 48 7.52 15.06 5.38
C THR A 48 7.52 15.98 6.60
N GLY A 49 7.67 15.45 7.81
CA GLY A 49 7.49 16.20 9.05
C GLY A 49 6.02 16.50 9.39
N CYS A 50 5.06 15.96 8.65
CA CYS A 50 3.64 16.14 8.96
C CYS A 50 3.26 15.49 10.30
N SER A 51 2.70 16.28 11.22
CA SER A 51 2.42 15.84 12.58
C SER A 51 1.14 14.99 12.70
N ASN A 52 0.01 15.45 12.15
CA ASN A 52 -1.28 14.77 12.22
C ASN A 52 -2.08 14.93 10.90
N PRO A 53 -1.65 14.28 9.81
CA PRO A 53 -2.29 14.43 8.51
C PRO A 53 -3.59 13.62 8.38
N THR A 54 -4.53 14.14 7.58
CA THR A 54 -5.53 13.29 6.92
C THR A 54 -4.93 12.82 5.59
N VAL A 55 -4.81 11.51 5.42
CA VAL A 55 -4.05 10.90 4.32
C VAL A 55 -5.00 10.29 3.30
N LEU A 56 -4.84 10.70 2.04
CA LEU A 56 -5.39 9.96 0.90
C LEU A 56 -4.42 8.85 0.52
N TYR A 57 -4.75 7.61 0.88
CA TYR A 57 -3.96 6.43 0.57
C TYR A 57 -4.45 5.80 -0.74
N VAL A 58 -3.64 5.93 -1.79
CA VAL A 58 -3.93 5.44 -3.15
C VAL A 58 -2.83 4.47 -3.58
N SER A 59 -3.22 3.26 -3.95
CA SER A 59 -2.31 2.23 -4.50
C SER A 59 -3.05 1.38 -5.54
N GLY A 60 -2.35 0.38 -6.10
CA GLY A 60 -2.98 -0.64 -6.95
C GLY A 60 -4.06 -1.47 -6.23
N GLY A 61 -4.00 -1.58 -4.90
CA GLY A 61 -4.90 -2.42 -4.11
C GLY A 61 -5.76 -1.67 -3.09
N ASN A 62 -5.51 -0.38 -2.84
CA ASN A 62 -6.22 0.40 -1.84
C ASN A 62 -6.57 1.81 -2.34
N THR A 63 -7.72 2.31 -1.92
CA THR A 63 -8.12 3.72 -2.09
C THR A 63 -8.94 4.12 -0.88
N GLN A 64 -8.31 4.82 0.06
CA GLN A 64 -8.86 5.11 1.38
C GLN A 64 -8.45 6.52 1.84
N VAL A 65 -9.34 7.20 2.56
CA VAL A 65 -9.03 8.42 3.32
C VAL A 65 -8.89 8.00 4.77
N ILE A 66 -7.71 8.20 5.35
CA ILE A 66 -7.37 7.72 6.70
C ILE A 66 -6.94 8.91 7.56
N GLY A 67 -7.43 8.96 8.80
CA GLY A 67 -7.03 9.96 9.79
C GLY A 67 -6.84 9.35 11.17
N TYR A 68 -6.04 9.98 12.02
CA TYR A 68 -5.91 9.59 13.41
C TYR A 68 -7.00 10.27 14.25
N SER A 69 -7.85 9.48 14.90
CA SER A 69 -8.94 9.99 15.73
C SER A 69 -9.27 9.02 16.86
N GLU A 70 -9.47 9.59 18.06
CA GLU A 70 -9.78 8.84 19.29
C GLU A 70 -8.78 7.72 19.56
N GLY A 71 -7.47 8.04 19.50
CA GLY A 71 -6.41 7.10 19.86
C GLY A 71 -6.08 6.02 18.83
N ARG A 72 -6.70 6.05 17.63
CA ARG A 72 -6.46 5.06 16.57
C ARG A 72 -6.55 5.67 15.17
N TYR A 73 -5.89 5.02 14.20
CA TYR A 73 -6.13 5.30 12.78
C TYR A 73 -7.51 4.78 12.39
N ARG A 74 -8.27 5.61 11.67
CA ARG A 74 -9.62 5.33 11.18
C ARG A 74 -9.71 5.60 9.70
N ILE A 75 -10.41 4.72 8.99
CA ILE A 75 -10.85 4.97 7.62
C ILE A 75 -12.07 5.90 7.71
N LEU A 76 -11.94 7.10 7.13
CA LEU A 76 -12.99 8.10 7.04
C LEU A 76 -13.85 7.90 5.78
N GLY A 77 -13.27 7.31 4.75
CA GLY A 77 -13.94 6.91 3.52
C GLY A 77 -13.05 5.98 2.71
N GLU A 78 -13.65 5.09 1.92
CA GLU A 78 -12.92 4.18 1.05
C GLU A 78 -13.71 3.86 -0.21
N THR A 79 -13.01 3.32 -1.21
CA THR A 79 -13.67 2.76 -2.39
C THR A 79 -14.57 1.58 -2.00
N LEU A 80 -15.72 1.44 -2.66
CA LEU A 80 -16.67 0.36 -2.41
C LEU A 80 -16.42 -0.88 -3.26
N ASP A 81 -15.66 -0.74 -4.34
CA ASP A 81 -15.45 -1.79 -5.34
C ASP A 81 -13.96 -2.06 -5.60
N MET A 82 -13.29 -1.19 -6.34
CA MET A 82 -11.90 -1.35 -6.75
C MET A 82 -11.08 -0.11 -6.41
N ALA A 83 -9.82 -0.34 -6.08
CA ALA A 83 -8.87 0.74 -5.93
C ALA A 83 -8.65 1.44 -7.27
N ILE A 84 -8.42 2.76 -7.23
CA ILE A 84 -8.20 3.57 -8.42
C ILE A 84 -6.98 3.10 -9.23
N GLY A 85 -5.92 2.61 -8.56
CA GLY A 85 -4.78 2.02 -9.25
C GLY A 85 -5.16 0.78 -10.06
N ASN A 86 -5.99 -0.13 -9.51
CA ASN A 86 -6.50 -1.29 -10.25
C ASN A 86 -7.38 -0.87 -11.43
N CYS A 87 -8.21 0.16 -11.24
CA CYS A 87 -9.06 0.71 -12.29
C CYS A 87 -8.21 1.21 -13.47
N ILE A 88 -7.16 1.99 -13.19
CA ILE A 88 -6.23 2.49 -14.20
C ILE A 88 -5.51 1.33 -14.90
N ASP A 89 -5.00 0.35 -14.16
CA ASP A 89 -4.36 -0.85 -14.73
C ASP A 89 -5.31 -1.65 -15.63
N ARG A 90 -6.62 -1.65 -15.32
CA ARG A 90 -7.64 -2.27 -16.17
C ARG A 90 -7.87 -1.48 -17.44
N VAL A 91 -7.94 -0.14 -17.36
CA VAL A 91 -8.04 0.73 -18.54
C VAL A 91 -6.85 0.54 -19.47
N ALA A 92 -5.63 0.53 -18.93
CA ALA A 92 -4.41 0.29 -19.71
C ALA A 92 -4.48 -1.03 -20.51
N ARG A 93 -4.94 -2.12 -19.87
CA ARG A 93 -5.11 -3.42 -20.51
C ARG A 93 -6.19 -3.42 -21.59
N LEU A 94 -7.31 -2.75 -21.36
CA LEU A 94 -8.40 -2.63 -22.33
C LEU A 94 -7.98 -1.83 -23.57
N LEU A 95 -7.09 -0.85 -23.40
CA LEU A 95 -6.52 -0.04 -24.47
C LEU A 95 -5.29 -0.68 -25.13
N HIS A 96 -4.91 -1.91 -24.72
CA HIS A 96 -3.71 -2.61 -25.19
C HIS A 96 -2.42 -1.79 -25.05
N LEU A 97 -2.34 -0.95 -24.01
CA LEU A 97 -1.13 -0.19 -23.71
C LEU A 97 -0.04 -1.14 -23.18
N PRO A 98 1.25 -0.83 -23.45
CA PRO A 98 2.34 -1.61 -22.89
C PRO A 98 2.38 -1.49 -21.36
N ASN A 99 2.88 -2.52 -20.68
CA ASN A 99 3.03 -2.46 -19.22
C ASN A 99 4.31 -1.75 -18.76
N ASP A 100 5.30 -1.58 -19.64
CA ASP A 100 6.59 -0.96 -19.31
C ASP A 100 6.52 0.57 -19.53
N PRO A 101 7.02 1.42 -18.61
CA PRO A 101 7.56 1.09 -17.27
C PRO A 101 6.48 0.76 -16.23
N ALA A 102 5.25 1.23 -16.42
CA ALA A 102 4.07 0.85 -15.64
C ALA A 102 2.78 1.10 -16.45
N PRO A 103 1.70 0.31 -16.27
CA PRO A 103 0.44 0.55 -16.97
C PRO A 103 -0.15 1.93 -16.69
N GLY A 104 -0.14 2.35 -15.41
CA GLY A 104 -0.61 3.68 -15.02
C GLY A 104 0.17 4.83 -15.64
N PHE A 105 1.49 4.67 -15.81
CA PHE A 105 2.30 5.66 -16.50
C PHE A 105 1.88 5.81 -17.97
N GLN A 106 1.61 4.71 -18.67
CA GLN A 106 1.17 4.79 -20.07
C GLN A 106 -0.18 5.47 -20.23
N VAL A 107 -1.12 5.24 -19.30
CA VAL A 107 -2.41 5.93 -19.27
C VAL A 107 -2.21 7.43 -19.05
N GLU A 108 -1.33 7.83 -18.12
CA GLU A 108 -1.00 9.23 -17.87
C GLU A 108 -0.42 9.90 -19.13
N GLN A 109 0.55 9.26 -19.80
CA GLN A 109 1.15 9.81 -21.03
C GLN A 109 0.14 9.94 -22.18
N MET A 110 -0.80 9.01 -22.28
CA MET A 110 -1.87 9.09 -23.27
C MET A 110 -2.84 10.24 -22.98
N ALA A 111 -3.12 10.53 -21.71
CA ALA A 111 -4.01 11.62 -21.29
C ALA A 111 -3.42 13.02 -21.49
N LEU A 112 -2.11 13.15 -21.66
CA LEU A 112 -1.44 14.42 -21.96
C LEU A 112 -1.55 14.85 -23.42
N LYS A 113 -1.99 13.97 -24.32
CA LYS A 113 -2.17 14.25 -25.75
C LYS A 113 -3.55 14.81 -26.05
#